data_AF-A0A9E1ZR82-F1
#
_entry.id   AF-A0A9E1ZR82-F1
#
_cell.length_a   1.000
_cell.length_b   1.000
_cell.length_c   1.000
_cell.angle_alpha   90.00
_cell.angle_beta   90.00
_cell.angle_gamma   90.00
#
_symmetry.space_group_name_H-M   'P 1'
#
loop_
_entity.id
_entity.type
_entity.pdbx_description
1 polymer ?
#
loop_
_entity_poly.entity_id
_entity_poly.type
_entity_poly.pdbx_seq_one_letter_code
_entity_poly.pdbx_strand_id
1 'polypeptide(L)'
;MAKILFVPTGKFSLIPQSMPNGTLRLGYVEVSKADILRDSIIGMAPLIAGGLFISYAAIYKLNLLPLWDALRAADFGTFWTGLAMLPSLPDFPLWFYLTFAVSSTMLPSASDRNAWLPLAGTITLLVAIAIFSGAGEWMLGNLAPPLDRFFQSVATIFGLSAAVHGLLVLPLMLIHKGVTRITGLDIQ
;
A
#
# COMPACT_ATOMS: atom_id res chain seq x y z
N MET A 1 -8.22 10.59 -8.58
CA MET A 1 -9.30 10.56 -7.56
C MET A 1 -10.03 11.89 -7.44
N ALA A 2 -9.36 13.01 -7.09
CA ALA A 2 -10.00 14.32 -6.87
C ALA A 2 -10.96 14.77 -7.98
N LYS A 3 -10.54 14.68 -9.26
CA LYS A 3 -11.41 15.01 -10.41
C LYS A 3 -12.64 14.12 -10.54
N ILE A 4 -12.52 12.82 -10.20
CA ILE A 4 -13.65 11.86 -10.23
C ILE A 4 -14.69 12.24 -9.16
N LEU A 5 -14.23 12.78 -8.03
CA LEU A 5 -15.08 13.25 -6.93
C LEU A 5 -15.49 14.72 -7.06
N PHE A 6 -15.25 15.32 -8.23
CA PHE A 6 -15.57 16.72 -8.52
C PHE A 6 -14.93 17.72 -7.53
N VAL A 7 -13.74 17.39 -7.01
CA VAL A 7 -12.96 18.29 -6.13
C VAL A 7 -11.93 19.06 -6.98
N PRO A 8 -11.93 20.40 -6.96
CA PRO A 8 -10.99 21.19 -7.74
C PRO A 8 -9.53 20.95 -7.34
N THR A 9 -8.68 20.76 -8.34
CA THR A 9 -7.23 20.57 -8.18
C THR A 9 -6.48 21.85 -8.53
N GLY A 10 -5.42 22.16 -7.79
CA GLY A 10 -4.55 23.33 -7.98
C GLY A 10 -3.23 22.98 -8.67
N LYS A 11 -2.13 23.55 -8.17
CA LYS A 11 -0.79 23.34 -8.75
C LYS A 11 -0.35 21.89 -8.61
N PHE A 12 0.53 21.48 -9.52
CA PHE A 12 1.11 20.16 -9.54
C PHE A 12 2.58 20.24 -9.95
N SER A 13 3.43 19.42 -9.32
CA SER A 13 4.84 19.24 -9.71
C SER A 13 5.24 17.79 -9.56
N LEU A 14 6.01 17.30 -10.53
CA LEU A 14 6.76 16.03 -10.47
C LEU A 14 8.25 16.24 -10.23
N ILE A 15 8.70 17.49 -10.29
CA ILE A 15 10.11 17.84 -10.13
C ILE A 15 10.36 18.09 -8.64
N PRO A 16 11.36 17.40 -8.03
CA PRO A 16 11.75 17.64 -6.66
C PRO A 16 12.17 19.10 -6.41
N GLN A 17 11.68 19.68 -5.32
CA GLN A 17 11.97 21.05 -4.91
C GLN A 17 12.60 21.05 -3.52
N SER A 18 13.76 21.72 -3.39
CA SER A 18 14.40 21.92 -2.09
C SER A 18 13.62 22.97 -1.29
N MET A 19 13.26 22.63 -0.06
CA MET A 19 12.52 23.49 0.85
C MET A 19 13.48 24.24 1.78
N PRO A 20 13.14 25.46 2.26
CA PRO A 20 14.01 26.25 3.13
C PRO A 20 14.39 25.57 4.46
N ASN A 21 13.59 24.60 4.90
CA ASN A 21 13.83 23.82 6.12
C ASN A 21 14.80 22.63 5.92
N GLY A 22 15.49 22.57 4.78
CA GLY A 22 16.42 21.48 4.44
C GLY A 22 15.74 20.19 3.99
N THR A 23 14.40 20.17 3.84
CA THR A 23 13.68 19.00 3.32
C THR A 23 13.53 19.04 1.81
N LEU A 24 13.37 17.88 1.18
CA LEU A 24 13.11 17.76 -0.25
C LEU A 24 11.63 17.41 -0.47
N ARG A 25 10.90 18.26 -1.19
CA ARG A 25 9.55 17.97 -1.66
C ARG A 25 9.64 17.30 -3.03
N LEU A 26 9.45 15.97 -3.09
CA LEU A 26 9.59 15.20 -4.33
C LEU A 26 8.58 15.60 -5.42
N GLY A 27 7.29 15.50 -5.12
CA GLY A 27 6.20 15.85 -6.02
C GLY A 27 4.93 16.12 -5.23
N TYR A 28 4.03 16.91 -5.79
CA TYR A 28 2.79 17.28 -5.12
C TYR A 28 1.69 17.60 -6.12
N VAL A 29 0.45 17.42 -5.67
CA VAL A 29 -0.76 17.98 -6.30
C VAL A 29 -1.54 18.71 -5.22
N GLU A 30 -1.93 19.95 -5.48
CA GLU A 30 -2.82 20.69 -4.60
C GLU A 30 -4.26 20.25 -4.86
N VAL A 31 -5.00 20.01 -3.78
CA VAL A 31 -6.41 19.68 -3.82
C VAL A 31 -7.14 20.67 -2.91
N SER A 32 -8.25 21.21 -3.41
CA SER A 32 -9.08 22.10 -2.60
C SER A 32 -9.68 21.32 -1.43
N LYS A 33 -9.88 22.01 -0.29
CA LYS A 33 -10.54 21.42 0.87
C LYS A 33 -11.93 20.91 0.49
N ALA A 34 -12.23 19.65 0.79
CA ALA A 34 -13.56 19.07 0.63
C ALA A 34 -14.15 18.66 1.99
N ASP A 35 -15.26 17.92 1.96
CA ASP A 35 -15.75 17.27 3.17
C ASP A 35 -14.91 16.04 3.53
N ILE A 36 -15.12 15.57 4.76
CA ILE A 36 -14.37 14.47 5.38
C ILE A 36 -14.34 13.21 4.50
N LEU A 37 -15.44 12.88 3.82
CA LEU A 37 -15.53 11.68 3.00
C LEU A 37 -14.69 11.83 1.72
N ARG A 38 -14.89 12.91 0.97
CA ARG A 38 -14.14 13.17 -0.27
C ARG A 38 -12.65 13.32 0.01
N ASP A 39 -12.27 14.07 1.05
CA ASP A 39 -10.86 14.23 1.44
C ASP A 39 -10.22 12.88 1.81
N SER A 40 -10.93 12.02 2.56
CA SER A 40 -10.41 10.70 2.92
C SER A 40 -10.21 9.79 1.71
N ILE A 41 -11.15 9.77 0.77
CA ILE A 41 -11.05 8.95 -0.46
C ILE A 41 -9.90 9.46 -1.34
N ILE A 42 -9.72 10.78 -1.45
CA ILE A 42 -8.60 11.37 -2.18
C ILE A 42 -7.27 10.97 -1.52
N GLY A 43 -7.18 11.06 -0.20
CA GLY A 43 -6.01 10.64 0.56
C GLY A 43 -5.70 9.14 0.46
N MET A 44 -6.72 8.28 0.28
CA MET A 44 -6.53 6.85 0.03
C MET A 44 -6.09 6.52 -1.40
N ALA A 45 -6.08 7.49 -2.33
CA ALA A 45 -5.82 7.21 -3.74
C ALA A 45 -4.47 6.51 -4.02
N PRO A 46 -3.34 6.90 -3.40
CA PRO A 46 -2.07 6.18 -3.58
C PRO A 46 -2.15 4.73 -3.11
N LEU A 47 -2.81 4.48 -1.98
CA LEU A 47 -2.95 3.13 -1.41
C LEU A 47 -3.85 2.25 -2.29
N ILE A 48 -4.95 2.80 -2.82
CA ILE A 48 -5.85 2.07 -3.72
C ILE A 48 -5.13 1.75 -5.03
N ALA A 49 -4.51 2.75 -5.66
CA ALA A 49 -3.81 2.57 -6.94
C ALA A 49 -2.62 1.61 -6.80
N GLY A 50 -1.81 1.79 -5.76
CA GLY A 50 -0.69 0.90 -5.43
C GLY A 50 -1.15 -0.52 -5.12
N GLY A 51 -2.15 -0.69 -4.27
CA GLY A 51 -2.69 -2.01 -3.92
C GLY A 51 -3.24 -2.77 -5.12
N LEU A 52 -3.96 -2.09 -6.02
CA LEU A 52 -4.42 -2.67 -7.29
C LEU A 52 -3.25 -3.08 -8.18
N PHE A 53 -2.22 -2.23 -8.29
CA PHE A 53 -1.00 -2.56 -9.05
C PHE A 53 -0.27 -3.77 -8.48
N ILE A 54 -0.07 -3.83 -7.15
CA ILE A 54 0.59 -4.94 -6.48
C ILE A 54 -0.21 -6.23 -6.66
N SER A 55 -1.54 -6.17 -6.55
CA SER A 55 -2.42 -7.32 -6.81
C SER A 55 -2.28 -7.81 -8.25
N TYR A 56 -2.27 -6.89 -9.21
CA TYR A 56 -2.07 -7.21 -10.63
C TYR A 56 -0.70 -7.87 -10.87
N ALA A 57 0.38 -7.29 -10.34
CA ALA A 57 1.73 -7.81 -10.49
C ALA A 57 1.85 -9.20 -9.85
N ALA A 58 1.33 -9.38 -8.63
CA ALA A 58 1.34 -10.65 -7.91
C ALA A 58 0.60 -11.76 -8.66
N ILE A 59 -0.59 -11.47 -9.20
CA ILE A 59 -1.43 -12.48 -9.86
C ILE A 59 -0.93 -12.78 -11.27
N TYR A 60 -0.73 -11.76 -12.10
CA TYR A 60 -0.56 -11.95 -13.54
C TYR A 60 0.88 -11.94 -14.02
N LYS A 61 1.82 -11.39 -13.23
CA LYS A 61 3.21 -11.20 -13.65
C LYS A 61 4.18 -12.06 -12.87
N LEU A 62 3.95 -12.19 -11.57
CA LEU A 62 4.77 -12.98 -10.66
C LEU A 62 4.15 -14.34 -10.33
N ASN A 63 2.91 -14.59 -10.76
CA ASN A 63 2.18 -15.85 -10.56
C ASN A 63 2.30 -16.38 -9.11
N LEU A 64 1.96 -15.53 -8.13
CA LEU A 64 2.13 -15.83 -6.70
C LEU A 64 0.97 -16.64 -6.10
N LEU A 65 -0.14 -16.83 -6.83
CA LEU A 65 -1.30 -17.58 -6.34
C LEU A 65 -0.95 -19.04 -5.97
N PRO A 66 -0.21 -19.82 -6.78
CA PRO A 66 0.20 -21.17 -6.40
C PRO A 66 1.08 -21.22 -5.15
N LEU A 67 1.97 -20.23 -4.95
CA LEU A 67 2.79 -20.13 -3.73
C LEU A 67 1.90 -19.86 -2.51
N TRP A 68 0.90 -19.00 -2.65
CA TRP A 68 -0.07 -18.74 -1.59
C TRP A 68 -0.89 -19.98 -1.23
N ASP A 69 -1.33 -20.75 -2.23
CA ASP A 69 -2.06 -21.99 -2.01
C ASP A 69 -1.19 -23.05 -1.31
N ALA A 70 0.06 -23.21 -1.74
CA ALA A 70 1.01 -24.10 -1.09
C ALA A 70 1.25 -23.72 0.38
N LEU A 71 1.38 -22.41 0.67
CA LEU A 71 1.54 -21.92 2.04
C LEU A 71 0.31 -22.22 2.91
N ARG A 72 -0.91 -22.00 2.39
CA ARG A 72 -2.17 -22.31 3.10
C ARG A 72 -2.36 -23.80 3.35
N ALA A 73 -1.89 -24.63 2.43
CA ALA A 73 -1.93 -26.09 2.56
C ALA A 73 -0.78 -26.65 3.44
N ALA A 74 0.10 -25.79 3.96
CA ALA A 74 1.34 -26.18 4.64
C ALA A 74 2.27 -27.09 3.80
N ASP A 75 2.18 -27.00 2.46
CA ASP A 75 3.07 -27.68 1.52
C ASP A 75 4.31 -26.82 1.27
N PHE A 76 5.26 -26.89 2.21
CA PHE A 76 6.50 -26.14 2.13
C PHE A 76 7.41 -26.59 0.97
N GLY A 77 7.28 -27.84 0.51
CA GLY A 77 8.07 -28.35 -0.62
C GLY A 77 7.70 -27.63 -1.92
N THR A 78 6.41 -27.58 -2.22
CA THR A 78 5.89 -26.83 -3.38
C THR A 78 6.16 -25.33 -3.24
N PHE A 79 6.00 -24.77 -2.02
CA PHE A 79 6.28 -23.35 -1.77
C PHE A 79 7.73 -22.97 -2.11
N TRP A 80 8.72 -23.69 -1.56
CA TRP A 80 10.13 -23.37 -1.80
C TRP A 80 10.55 -23.59 -3.25
N THR A 81 10.01 -24.64 -3.89
CA THR A 81 10.25 -24.90 -5.33
C THR A 81 9.69 -23.75 -6.17
N GLY A 82 8.45 -23.33 -5.90
CA GLY A 82 7.83 -22.19 -6.59
C GLY A 82 8.60 -20.89 -6.38
N LEU A 83 9.07 -20.63 -5.16
CA LEU A 83 9.85 -19.44 -4.84
C LEU A 83 11.19 -19.41 -5.60
N ALA A 84 11.90 -20.54 -5.65
CA ALA A 84 13.16 -20.68 -6.38
C ALA A 84 13.00 -20.49 -7.90
N MET A 85 11.80 -20.76 -8.43
CA MET A 85 11.48 -20.59 -9.84
C MET A 85 11.10 -19.16 -10.23
N LEU A 86 10.76 -18.27 -9.28
CA LEU A 86 10.33 -16.90 -9.61
C LEU A 86 11.33 -16.13 -10.49
N PRO A 87 12.66 -16.18 -10.25
CA PRO A 87 13.62 -15.47 -11.10
C PRO A 87 13.67 -15.95 -12.56
N SER A 88 13.13 -17.14 -12.85
CA SER A 88 13.04 -17.67 -14.21
C SER A 88 11.82 -17.17 -14.99
N LEU A 89 10.90 -16.45 -14.33
CA LEU A 89 9.74 -15.86 -15.00
C LEU A 89 10.15 -14.74 -15.97
N PRO A 90 9.45 -14.59 -17.11
CA PRO A 90 9.68 -13.48 -18.04
C PRO A 90 9.57 -12.13 -17.33
N ASP A 91 10.50 -11.23 -17.62
CA ASP A 91 10.56 -9.87 -17.06
C ASP A 91 10.54 -9.82 -15.52
N PHE A 92 10.92 -10.91 -14.83
CA PHE A 92 10.90 -10.95 -13.36
C PHE A 92 11.62 -9.76 -12.71
N PRO A 93 12.85 -9.36 -13.12
CA PRO A 93 13.53 -8.23 -12.50
C PRO A 93 12.74 -6.92 -12.59
N LEU A 94 12.03 -6.70 -13.72
CA LEU A 94 11.20 -5.51 -13.92
C LEU A 94 9.99 -5.53 -12.97
N TRP A 95 9.23 -6.63 -12.95
CA TRP A 95 8.03 -6.72 -12.11
C TRP A 95 8.35 -6.76 -10.62
N PHE A 96 9.46 -7.39 -10.24
CA PHE A 96 9.97 -7.36 -8.89
C PHE A 96 10.36 -5.93 -8.48
N TYR A 97 11.12 -5.22 -9.33
CA TYR A 97 11.47 -3.81 -9.09
C TYR A 97 10.24 -2.91 -8.98
N LEU A 98 9.27 -3.03 -9.90
CA LEU A 98 8.05 -2.22 -9.86
C LEU A 98 7.22 -2.53 -8.62
N THR A 99 7.13 -3.79 -8.21
CA THR A 99 6.44 -4.19 -6.97
C THR A 99 7.10 -3.53 -5.75
N PHE A 100 8.43 -3.57 -5.67
CA PHE A 100 9.19 -2.88 -4.63
C PHE A 100 8.97 -1.36 -4.65
N ALA A 101 9.15 -0.71 -5.80
CA ALA A 101 9.06 0.74 -5.95
C ALA A 101 7.65 1.28 -5.65
N VAL A 102 6.62 0.63 -6.19
CA VAL A 102 5.22 1.03 -5.95
C VAL A 102 4.86 0.79 -4.49
N SER A 103 5.22 -0.35 -3.92
CA SER A 103 4.90 -0.62 -2.52
C SER A 103 5.64 0.30 -1.54
N SER A 104 6.83 0.79 -1.91
CA SER A 104 7.58 1.81 -1.15
C SER A 104 6.92 3.20 -1.17
N THR A 105 6.10 3.49 -2.18
CA THR A 105 5.57 4.84 -2.45
C THR A 105 4.04 4.95 -2.35
N MET A 106 3.33 3.83 -2.19
CA MET A 106 1.87 3.81 -2.10
C MET A 106 1.30 4.25 -0.74
N LEU A 107 2.13 4.33 0.30
CA LEU A 107 1.67 4.76 1.62
C LEU A 107 1.35 6.26 1.60
N PRO A 108 0.13 6.66 2.01
CA PRO A 108 -0.27 8.05 1.94
C PRO A 108 0.48 8.92 2.94
N SER A 109 0.76 10.17 2.54
CA SER A 109 1.47 11.13 3.37
C SER A 109 0.68 11.55 4.61
N ALA A 110 1.29 12.31 5.51
CA ALA A 110 0.58 12.87 6.67
C ALA A 110 -0.58 13.79 6.25
N SER A 111 -0.39 14.59 5.19
CA SER A 111 -1.46 15.47 4.66
C SER A 111 -2.62 14.66 4.08
N ASP A 112 -2.32 13.56 3.39
CA ASP A 112 -3.33 12.69 2.78
C ASP A 112 -4.20 11.98 3.82
N ARG A 113 -3.62 11.64 4.98
CA ARG A 113 -4.31 10.95 6.07
C ARG A 113 -5.06 11.86 7.03
N ASN A 114 -5.00 13.18 6.84
CA ASN A 114 -5.58 14.16 7.77
C ASN A 114 -7.09 13.90 8.03
N ALA A 115 -7.85 13.58 6.99
CA ALA A 115 -9.29 13.32 7.11
C ALA A 115 -9.65 11.94 7.68
N TRP A 116 -8.67 11.03 7.83
CA TRP A 116 -8.96 9.64 8.23
C TRP A 116 -9.37 9.52 9.69
N LEU A 117 -8.73 10.26 10.60
CA LEU A 117 -9.08 10.22 12.02
C LEU A 117 -10.52 10.71 12.29
N PRO A 118 -10.95 11.89 11.80
CA PRO A 118 -12.34 12.31 11.99
C PRO A 118 -13.33 11.38 11.26
N LEU A 119 -12.97 10.82 10.11
CA LEU A 119 -13.80 9.82 9.43
C LEU A 119 -13.96 8.55 10.28
N ALA A 120 -12.87 8.00 10.80
CA ALA A 120 -12.88 6.81 11.64
C ALA A 120 -13.69 7.03 12.93
N GLY A 121 -13.56 8.21 13.55
CA GLY A 121 -14.39 8.60 14.70
C GLY A 121 -15.88 8.64 14.35
N THR A 122 -16.23 9.21 13.20
CA THR A 122 -17.61 9.27 12.72
C THR A 122 -18.18 7.88 12.45
N ILE A 123 -17.43 7.02 11.76
CA ILE A 123 -17.83 5.63 11.48
C ILE A 123 -18.01 4.85 12.78
N THR A 124 -17.07 4.98 13.72
CA THR A 124 -17.12 4.28 15.01
C THR A 124 -18.36 4.68 15.81
N LEU A 125 -18.68 5.97 15.85
CA LEU A 125 -19.88 6.47 16.51
C LEU A 125 -21.16 5.89 15.88
N LEU A 126 -21.25 5.89 14.55
CA LEU A 126 -22.41 5.34 13.83
C LEU A 126 -22.56 3.83 14.07
N VAL A 127 -21.46 3.08 14.04
CA VAL A 127 -21.44 1.65 14.36
C VAL A 127 -21.89 1.40 15.80
N ALA A 128 -21.40 2.19 16.76
CA ALA A 128 -21.81 2.06 18.15
C ALA A 128 -23.32 2.32 18.33
N ILE A 129 -23.85 3.39 17.72
CA ILE A 129 -25.28 3.70 17.75
C ILE A 129 -26.10 2.54 17.15
N ALA A 130 -25.67 1.99 16.01
CA ALA A 130 -26.36 0.87 15.37
C ALA A 130 -26.39 -0.38 16.28
N ILE A 131 -25.26 -0.71 16.91
CA ILE A 131 -25.17 -1.83 17.86
C ILE A 131 -26.09 -1.61 19.06
N PHE A 132 -26.05 -0.43 19.70
CA PHE A 132 -26.92 -0.10 20.83
C PHE A 132 -28.40 -0.04 20.46
N SER A 133 -28.72 0.17 19.18
CA SER A 133 -30.10 0.13 18.66
C SER A 133 -30.58 -1.29 18.32
N GLY A 134 -29.78 -2.32 18.57
CA GLY A 134 -30.13 -3.73 18.34
C GLY A 134 -29.77 -4.26 16.95
N ALA A 135 -29.01 -3.52 16.13
CA ALA A 135 -28.65 -3.94 14.78
C ALA A 135 -27.47 -4.95 14.72
N GLY A 136 -26.96 -5.42 15.85
CA GLY A 136 -25.75 -6.27 15.92
C GLY A 136 -25.83 -7.54 15.06
N GLU A 137 -26.91 -8.32 15.20
CA GLU A 137 -27.12 -9.56 14.41
C GLU A 137 -27.23 -9.26 12.91
N TRP A 138 -27.93 -8.18 12.56
CA TRP A 138 -28.04 -7.76 11.16
C TRP A 138 -26.66 -7.39 10.58
N MET A 139 -25.83 -6.69 11.35
CA MET A 139 -24.47 -6.33 10.94
C MET A 139 -23.58 -7.56 10.78
N LEU A 140 -23.69 -8.56 11.67
CA LEU A 140 -22.96 -9.82 11.52
C LEU A 140 -23.38 -10.59 10.26
N GLY A 141 -24.67 -10.62 9.95
CA GLY A 141 -25.17 -11.30 8.75
C GLY A 141 -24.83 -10.58 7.44
N ASN A 142 -24.78 -9.24 7.43
CA ASN A 142 -24.73 -8.46 6.19
C ASN A 142 -23.44 -7.65 5.98
N LEU A 143 -22.83 -7.14 7.06
CA LEU A 143 -21.62 -6.32 6.99
C LEU A 143 -20.34 -7.11 7.25
N ALA A 144 -20.36 -8.09 8.16
CA ALA A 144 -19.14 -8.84 8.50
C ALA A 144 -18.55 -9.62 7.29
N PRO A 145 -19.33 -10.37 6.47
CA PRO A 145 -18.75 -11.12 5.35
C PRO A 145 -18.04 -10.28 4.27
N PRO A 146 -18.58 -9.13 3.79
CA PRO A 146 -17.85 -8.29 2.86
C PRO A 146 -16.66 -7.57 3.52
N LEU A 147 -16.76 -7.17 4.79
CA LEU A 147 -15.64 -6.54 5.50
C LEU A 147 -14.49 -7.51 5.72
N ASP A 148 -14.76 -8.76 6.09
CA ASP A 148 -13.76 -9.81 6.24
C ASP A 148 -12.99 -10.03 4.93
N ARG A 149 -13.70 -10.17 3.79
CA ARG A 149 -13.07 -10.26 2.46
C ARG A 149 -12.21 -9.03 2.13
N PHE A 150 -12.69 -7.84 2.47
CA PHE A 150 -11.93 -6.61 2.26
C PHE A 150 -10.65 -6.61 3.10
N PHE A 151 -10.73 -6.90 4.41
CA PHE A 151 -9.57 -6.92 5.29
C PHE A 151 -8.56 -8.02 4.92
N GLN A 152 -9.02 -9.20 4.49
CA GLN A 152 -8.14 -10.25 3.96
C GLN A 152 -7.41 -9.82 2.69
N SER A 153 -8.09 -9.10 1.80
CA SER A 153 -7.47 -8.55 0.58
C SER A 153 -6.40 -7.52 0.92
N VAL A 154 -6.72 -6.60 1.83
CA VAL A 154 -5.78 -5.58 2.34
C VAL A 154 -4.58 -6.24 3.03
N ALA A 155 -4.82 -7.22 3.90
CA ALA A 155 -3.77 -7.97 4.60
C ALA A 155 -2.84 -8.70 3.63
N THR A 156 -3.39 -9.30 2.57
CA THR A 156 -2.60 -9.96 1.52
C THR A 156 -1.69 -8.95 0.80
N ILE A 157 -2.21 -7.80 0.40
CA ILE A 157 -1.42 -6.74 -0.28
C ILE A 157 -0.29 -6.25 0.62
N PHE A 158 -0.58 -5.95 1.88
CA PHE A 158 0.45 -5.51 2.83
C PHE A 158 1.44 -6.63 3.17
N GLY A 159 0.99 -7.88 3.26
CA GLY A 159 1.86 -9.04 3.49
C GLY A 159 2.84 -9.25 2.34
N LEU A 160 2.37 -9.15 1.09
CA LEU A 160 3.22 -9.21 -0.10
C LEU A 160 4.24 -8.06 -0.12
N SER A 161 3.78 -6.84 0.17
CA SER A 161 4.67 -5.68 0.31
C SER A 161 5.74 -5.92 1.38
N ALA A 162 5.35 -6.38 2.57
CA ALA A 162 6.26 -6.66 3.67
C ALA A 162 7.25 -7.78 3.31
N ALA A 163 6.82 -8.82 2.59
CA ALA A 163 7.70 -9.90 2.13
C ALA A 163 8.78 -9.39 1.17
N VAL A 164 8.41 -8.57 0.18
CA VAL A 164 9.37 -7.96 -0.76
C VAL A 164 10.38 -7.08 -0.02
N HIS A 165 9.91 -6.23 0.90
CA HIS A 165 10.81 -5.40 1.69
C HIS A 165 11.71 -6.25 2.60
N GLY A 166 11.15 -7.23 3.30
CA GLY A 166 11.88 -8.13 4.19
C GLY A 166 13.01 -8.88 3.46
N LEU A 167 12.75 -9.34 2.24
CA LEU A 167 13.77 -9.96 1.38
C LEU A 167 14.92 -8.99 1.05
N LEU A 168 14.61 -7.70 0.86
CA LEU A 168 15.55 -6.68 0.42
C LEU A 168 16.29 -5.96 1.57
N VAL A 169 15.83 -6.08 2.81
CA VAL A 169 16.46 -5.42 3.98
C VAL A 169 17.94 -5.75 4.07
N LEU A 170 18.32 -7.04 4.07
CA LEU A 170 19.72 -7.45 4.21
C LEU A 170 20.58 -7.03 3.01
N PRO A 171 20.21 -7.33 1.74
CA PRO A 171 20.97 -6.87 0.58
C PRO A 171 21.18 -5.36 0.55
N LEU A 172 20.11 -4.57 0.76
CA LEU A 172 20.19 -3.11 0.71
C LEU A 172 21.04 -2.55 1.85
N MET A 173 20.92 -3.10 3.06
CA MET A 173 21.77 -2.70 4.19
C MET A 173 23.26 -2.97 3.92
N LEU A 174 23.59 -4.12 3.34
CA LEU A 174 24.98 -4.45 2.98
C LEU A 174 25.52 -3.54 1.89
N ILE A 175 24.72 -3.26 0.85
CA ILE A 175 25.07 -2.32 -0.21
C ILE A 175 25.30 -0.92 0.37
N HIS A 176 24.38 -0.42 1.17
CA HIS A 176 24.48 0.90 1.80
C HIS A 176 25.76 1.01 2.66
N LYS A 177 26.03 0.01 3.50
CA LYS A 177 27.25 -0.02 4.33
C LYS A 177 28.52 -0.09 3.48
N GLY A 178 28.50 -0.86 2.40
CA GLY A 178 29.61 -0.99 1.46
C GLY A 178 29.91 0.34 0.75
N VAL A 179 28.88 0.97 0.19
CA VAL A 179 28.98 2.27 -0.49
C VAL A 179 29.48 3.34 0.48
N THR A 180 28.88 3.47 1.66
CA THR A 180 29.29 4.44 2.68
C THR A 180 30.76 4.26 3.08
N ARG A 181 31.23 3.01 3.20
CA ARG A 181 32.63 2.72 3.52
C ARG A 181 33.59 3.10 2.40
N ILE A 182 33.17 3.00 1.14
CA ILE A 182 34.00 3.32 -0.04
C ILE A 182 33.99 4.83 -0.30
N THR A 183 32.86 5.50 -0.16
CA THR A 183 32.69 6.92 -0.51
C THR A 183 32.95 7.86 0.67
N GLY A 184 32.83 7.39 1.91
CA GLY A 184 32.82 8.22 3.11
C GLY A 184 31.58 9.11 3.23
N LEU A 185 30.57 8.92 2.37
CA LEU A 185 29.33 9.69 2.33
C LEU A 185 28.17 8.82 2.82
N ASP A 186 27.44 9.31 3.82
CA ASP A 186 26.23 8.69 4.34
C ASP A 186 25.00 9.47 3.86
N ILE A 187 24.03 8.76 3.28
CA ILE A 187 22.78 9.33 2.79
C ILE A 187 21.68 8.87 3.73
N GLN A 188 21.09 9.84 4.46
CA GLN A 188 19.95 9.63 5.35
C GLN A 188 18.63 9.46 4.59
#